data_AF-A0A3D5NPM6-F1
#
_entry.id   AF-A0A3D5NPM6-F1
#
_cell.length_a   1.000
_cell.length_b   1.000
_cell.length_c   1.000
_cell.angle_alpha   90.00
_cell.angle_beta   90.00
_cell.angle_gamma   90.00
#
_symmetry.space_group_name_H-M   'P 1'
#
loop_
_entity.id
_entity.type
_entity.pdbx_description
1 polymer ?
#
loop_
_entity_poly.entity_id
_entity_poly.type
_entity_poly.pdbx_seq_one_letter_code
_entity_poly.pdbx_strand_id
1 'polypeptide(L)'
;TEALLIDENSTDLKLRELILDGQRLCDAMKALGVFKDRELSLVRLAEETGDIAGTFESIHNSLKDERELNEKILTVLLYPLLLLSSAVIF
;
A
#
# COMPACT_ATOMS: atom_id res chain seq x y z
N THR A 1 25.12 1.27 -3.08
CA THR A 1 23.89 2.08 -2.84
C THR A 1 22.64 1.19 -2.87
N GLU A 2 22.55 0.05 -2.17
CA GLU A 2 22.67 -0.24 -0.72
C GLU A 2 21.52 0.28 0.18
N ALA A 3 20.31 0.45 -0.37
CA ALA A 3 19.14 0.75 0.48
C ALA A 3 17.86 0.07 -0.02
N LEU A 4 17.86 -1.26 -0.21
CA LEU A 4 16.61 -2.04 -0.30
C LEU A 4 16.82 -3.56 -0.17
N LEU A 5 17.61 -4.01 0.80
CA LEU A 5 17.44 -5.36 1.34
C LEU A 5 16.24 -5.31 2.30
N ILE A 6 15.04 -5.14 1.73
CA ILE A 6 13.81 -5.48 2.43
C ILE A 6 13.96 -6.95 2.79
N ASP A 7 14.00 -7.18 4.08
CA ASP A 7 13.96 -8.49 4.74
C ASP A 7 12.59 -9.14 4.45
N GLU A 8 12.44 -9.61 3.21
CA GLU A 8 11.23 -10.24 2.65
C GLU A 8 10.86 -11.52 3.44
N ASN A 9 11.83 -12.14 4.12
CA ASN A 9 11.64 -13.40 4.81
C ASN A 9 11.13 -13.26 6.26
N SER A 10 11.51 -12.23 7.01
CA SER A 10 11.09 -12.13 8.43
C SER A 10 9.64 -11.67 8.60
N THR A 11 9.17 -10.84 7.68
CA THR A 11 7.83 -10.24 7.72
C THR A 11 6.76 -11.27 7.38
N ASP A 12 7.00 -12.07 6.32
CA ASP A 12 6.13 -13.18 5.93
C ASP A 12 6.11 -14.28 6.97
N LEU A 13 7.26 -14.60 7.58
CA LEU A 13 7.32 -15.62 8.62
C LEU A 13 6.52 -15.21 9.85
N LYS A 14 6.67 -13.96 10.31
CA LYS A 14 5.89 -13.42 11.44
C LYS A 14 4.40 -13.38 11.15
N LEU A 15 3.99 -12.95 9.96
CA LEU A 15 2.57 -12.91 9.59
C LEU A 15 1.98 -14.32 9.59
N ARG A 16 2.68 -15.30 9.01
CA ARG A 16 2.25 -16.70 8.97
C ARG A 16 2.19 -17.31 10.37
N GLU A 17 3.17 -17.04 11.21
CA GLU A 17 3.20 -17.52 12.60
C GLU A 17 2.01 -17.00 13.40
N LEU A 18 1.69 -15.70 13.29
CA LEU A 18 0.54 -15.09 13.97
C LEU A 18 -0.81 -15.67 13.49
N ILE A 19 -0.94 -15.93 12.18
CA ILE A 19 -2.16 -16.54 11.62
C ILE A 19 -2.29 -18.00 12.03
N LEU A 20 -1.18 -18.76 12.06
CA LEU A 20 -1.16 -20.17 12.48
C LEU A 20 -1.46 -20.33 13.98
N ASP A 21 -1.09 -19.33 14.79
CA ASP A 21 -1.47 -19.23 16.20
C ASP A 21 -2.96 -18.89 16.42
N GLY A 22 -3.73 -18.73 15.34
CA GLY A 22 -5.17 -18.48 15.39
C GLY A 22 -5.54 -17.03 15.66
N GLN A 23 -4.59 -16.08 15.51
CA GLN A 23 -4.94 -14.67 15.53
C GLN A 23 -5.74 -14.29 14.28
N ARG A 24 -6.59 -13.29 14.45
CA ARG A 24 -7.32 -12.71 13.33
C ARG A 24 -6.35 -12.10 12.33
N LEU A 25 -6.61 -12.28 11.04
CA LEU A 25 -5.83 -11.71 9.95
C LEU A 25 -5.71 -10.19 10.10
N CYS A 26 -6.81 -9.51 10.46
CA CYS A 26 -6.80 -8.07 10.70
C CYS A 26 -5.79 -7.66 11.78
N ASP A 27 -5.68 -8.43 12.87
CA ASP A 27 -4.80 -8.10 14.00
C ASP A 27 -3.33 -8.35 13.64
N ALA A 28 -3.05 -9.45 12.92
CA ALA A 28 -1.71 -9.75 12.40
C ALA A 28 -1.25 -8.70 11.38
N MET A 29 -2.13 -8.24 10.50
CA MET A 29 -1.85 -7.15 9.56
C MET A 29 -1.64 -5.80 10.27
N LYS A 30 -2.41 -5.52 11.32
CA LYS A 30 -2.25 -4.28 12.11
C LYS A 30 -0.88 -4.22 12.79
N ALA A 31 -0.35 -5.35 13.27
CA ALA A 31 0.96 -5.42 13.91
C ALA A 31 2.13 -5.01 13.00
N LEU A 32 1.95 -5.09 11.67
CA LEU A 32 2.95 -4.71 10.68
C LEU A 32 3.08 -3.19 10.49
N GLY A 33 2.04 -2.41 10.81
CA GLY A 33 2.07 -0.95 10.72
C GLY A 33 2.19 -0.36 9.31
N VAL A 34 2.11 -1.19 8.26
CA VAL A 34 2.21 -0.76 6.85
C VAL A 34 0.85 -0.45 6.22
N PHE A 35 -0.24 -0.96 6.80
CA PHE A 35 -1.61 -0.81 6.28
C PHE A 35 -2.33 0.36 6.93
N LYS A 36 -3.09 1.12 6.13
CA LYS A 36 -3.93 2.22 6.60
C LYS A 36 -5.17 1.68 7.33
N ASP A 37 -5.76 2.47 8.22
CA ASP A 37 -6.96 2.06 8.98
C ASP A 37 -8.15 1.64 8.11
N ARG A 38 -8.29 2.26 6.93
CA ARG A 38 -9.31 1.88 5.94
C ARG A 38 -9.11 0.44 5.45
N GLU A 39 -7.89 0.08 5.10
CA GLU A 39 -7.54 -1.26 4.59
C GLU A 39 -7.74 -2.31 5.67
N LEU A 40 -7.32 -2.02 6.91
CA LEU A 40 -7.55 -2.90 8.06
C LEU A 40 -9.04 -3.12 8.34
N SER A 41 -9.87 -2.09 8.19
CA SER A 41 -11.33 -2.21 8.35
C SER A 41 -11.97 -3.08 7.27
N LEU A 42 -11.47 -3.00 6.02
CA LEU A 42 -11.90 -3.86 4.93
C LEU A 42 -11.48 -5.31 5.17
N VAL A 43 -10.24 -5.54 5.61
CA VAL A 43 -9.75 -6.89 5.95
C VAL A 43 -10.56 -7.49 7.09
N ARG A 44 -10.91 -6.71 8.12
CA ARG A 44 -11.79 -7.17 9.20
C ARG A 44 -13.15 -7.61 8.67
N LEU A 45 -13.75 -6.81 7.80
CA LEU A 45 -15.04 -7.16 7.18
C LEU A 45 -14.90 -8.44 6.34
N ALA A 46 -13.83 -8.54 5.56
CA ALA A 46 -13.53 -9.70 4.72
C ALA A 46 -13.34 -10.98 5.54
N GLU A 47 -12.74 -10.87 6.72
CA GLU A 47 -12.55 -11.98 7.65
C GLU A 47 -13.88 -12.42 8.30
N GLU A 48 -14.79 -11.48 8.56
CA GLU A 48 -16.14 -11.76 9.07
C GLU A 48 -17.09 -12.33 8.00
N THR A 49 -16.97 -11.88 6.75
CA THR A 49 -17.82 -12.32 5.63
C THR A 49 -17.25 -13.54 4.88
N GLY A 50 -15.96 -13.82 5.07
CA GLY A 50 -15.21 -14.84 4.34
C GLY A 50 -14.74 -14.42 2.94
N ASP A 51 -14.97 -13.17 2.51
CA ASP A 51 -14.55 -12.66 1.20
C ASP A 51 -13.20 -11.92 1.23
N ILE A 52 -12.15 -12.66 1.58
CA ILE A 52 -10.77 -12.15 1.61
C ILE A 52 -10.28 -11.81 0.19
N ALA A 53 -10.55 -12.70 -0.78
CA ALA A 53 -10.03 -12.55 -2.14
C ALA A 53 -10.60 -11.31 -2.85
N GLY A 54 -11.92 -11.13 -2.83
CA GLY A 54 -12.56 -9.96 -3.45
C GLY A 54 -12.18 -8.66 -2.76
N THR A 55 -12.03 -8.68 -1.43
CA THR A 55 -11.60 -7.51 -0.67
C THR A 55 -10.17 -7.11 -0.99
N PHE A 56 -9.23 -8.07 -1.06
CA PHE A 56 -7.85 -7.77 -1.44
C PHE A 56 -7.74 -7.27 -2.88
N GLU A 57 -8.56 -7.77 -3.81
CA GLU A 57 -8.65 -7.23 -5.17
C GLU A 57 -9.13 -5.77 -5.17
N SER A 58 -10.13 -5.43 -4.35
CA SER A 58 -10.59 -4.04 -4.19
C SER A 58 -9.52 -3.11 -3.61
N ILE A 59 -8.77 -3.60 -2.61
CA ILE A 59 -7.63 -2.88 -2.02
C ILE A 59 -6.55 -2.66 -3.08
N HIS A 60 -6.21 -3.70 -3.84
CA HIS A 60 -5.22 -3.62 -4.92
C HIS A 60 -5.61 -2.58 -5.97
N ASN A 61 -6.86 -2.61 -6.44
CA ASN A 61 -7.36 -1.65 -7.42
C ASN A 61 -7.33 -0.22 -6.87
N SER A 62 -7.73 -0.01 -5.61
CA SER A 62 -7.66 1.32 -4.97
C SER A 62 -6.22 1.87 -4.94
N LEU A 63 -5.25 1.03 -4.57
CA LEU A 63 -3.84 1.43 -4.50
C LEU A 63 -3.24 1.68 -5.90
N LYS A 64 -3.67 0.91 -6.89
CA LYS A 64 -3.28 1.11 -8.29
C LYS A 64 -3.79 2.45 -8.80
N ASP A 65 -5.06 2.76 -8.57
CA ASP A 65 -5.68 4.04 -8.97
C ASP A 65 -4.98 5.24 -8.30
N GLU A 66 -4.65 5.14 -7.00
CA GLU A 66 -3.87 6.15 -6.28
C GLU A 66 -2.48 6.37 -6.92
N ARG A 67 -1.80 5.30 -7.31
CA ARG A 67 -0.49 5.38 -7.99
C ARG A 67 -0.59 6.03 -9.37
N GLU A 68 -1.53 5.58 -10.20
CA GLU A 68 -1.74 6.14 -11.55
C GLU A 68 -2.10 7.63 -11.50
N LEU A 69 -2.90 8.04 -10.50
CA LEU A 69 -3.22 9.44 -10.28
C LEU A 69 -1.97 10.26 -9.93
N ASN A 70 -1.14 9.76 -9.01
CA ASN A 70 0.09 10.44 -8.61
C ASN A 70 1.07 10.58 -9.78
N GLU A 71 1.24 9.54 -10.59
CA GLU A 71 2.08 9.57 -11.79
C GLU A 71 1.57 10.60 -12.82
N LYS A 72 0.25 10.65 -13.05
CA LYS A 72 -0.36 11.66 -13.91
C LYS A 72 -0.14 13.07 -13.38
N ILE A 73 -0.35 13.31 -12.09
CA ILE A 73 -0.15 14.63 -11.46
C ILE A 73 1.31 15.07 -11.61
N LEU A 74 2.27 14.19 -11.32
CA LEU A 74 3.70 14.48 -11.48
C LEU A 74 4.02 14.86 -12.93
N THR A 75 3.49 14.11 -13.90
CA THR A 75 3.70 14.38 -15.32
C THR A 75 3.11 15.73 -15.74
N VAL A 76 1.90 16.06 -15.29
CA VAL A 76 1.22 17.33 -15.59
C VAL A 76 1.93 18.52 -14.95
N LEU A 77 2.42 18.39 -13.71
CA LEU A 77 3.13 19.45 -13.01
C LEU A 77 4.56 19.70 -13.51
N LEU A 78 5.19 18.69 -14.12
CA LEU A 78 6.53 18.82 -14.67
C LEU A 78 6.61 19.89 -15.77
N TYR A 79 5.61 19.97 -16.65
CA TYR A 79 5.61 20.93 -17.75
C TYR A 79 5.58 22.40 -17.29
N PRO A 80 4.65 22.85 -16.43
CA PRO A 80 4.67 24.18 -15.84
C PRO A 80 5.98 24.48 -15.10
N LEU A 81 6.55 23.51 -14.39
CA LEU A 81 7.80 23.69 -13.64
C LEU A 81 8.97 24.00 -14.58
N LEU A 82 9.08 23.28 -15.70
CA LEU A 82 10.10 23.53 -16.73
C LEU A 82 9.93 24.94 -17.33
N LEU A 83 8.71 25.33 -17.66
CA LEU A 83 8.40 26.67 -18.19
C LEU A 83 8.77 27.78 -17.21
N LEU A 84 8.35 27.65 -15.94
CA LEU A 84 8.71 28.58 -14.87
C LEU A 84 10.23 28.65 -14.65
N SER A 85 10.93 27.51 -14.67
CA SER A 85 12.39 27.49 -14.53
C SER A 85 13.08 28.26 -15.67
N SER A 86 12.61 28.09 -16.91
CA SER A 86 13.16 28.81 -18.05
C SER A 86 12.92 30.32 -17.97
N ALA A 87 11.75 30.74 -17.47
CA ALA A 87 11.39 32.15 -17.30
C ALA A 87 12.15 32.85 -16.17
N VAL A 88 12.64 32.10 -15.16
CA VAL A 88 13.46 32.66 -14.07
C VAL A 88 14.94 32.75 -14.47
N ILE A 89 15.41 31.86 -15.35
CA ILE A 89 16.81 31.84 -15.83
C ILE A 89 17.08 32.94 -16.85
N PHE A 90 16.09 33.33 -17.65
CA PHE A 90 16.19 34.34 -18.70
C PHE A 90 15.84 35.74 -18.18
#